data_AF-A0A517RNC4-F1
#
_entry.id   AF-A0A517RNC4-F1
#
_cell.length_a   1.000
_cell.length_b   1.000
_cell.length_c   1.000
_cell.angle_alpha   90.00
_cell.angle_beta   90.00
_cell.angle_gamma   90.00
#
_symmetry.space_group_name_H-M   'P 1'
#
loop_
_entity.id
_entity.type
_entity.pdbx_description
1 polymer ?
#
loop_
_entity_poly.entity_id
_entity_poly.type
_entity_poly.pdbx_seq_one_letter_code
_entity_poly.pdbx_strand_id
1 'polypeptide(L)'
;MSKWTIVLFFVACAALSWGNYVPLVHIAAQKLHSNLRAFLFVGVAYFLVAVLIPGFFIFVLDKDPTVRGVPNFNTGPIMWGILAGTAGALGALFVIFAVTTGGKGAAIYVAPLVFAGAPIVNTIATITLYHPAKTMPDLRFFLGLVLAAAGAAMVMIYKPVDKPAPMTPPAAEAPATDSTS
;
A
#
# COMPACT_ATOMS: atom_id res chain seq x y z
N MET A 1 -23.60 -6.10 -17.04
CA MET A 1 -22.72 -4.98 -16.65
C MET A 1 -21.79 -4.64 -17.80
N SER A 2 -21.49 -3.36 -18.05
CA SER A 2 -20.50 -2.99 -19.06
C SER A 2 -19.09 -3.42 -18.60
N LYS A 3 -18.17 -3.71 -19.54
CA LYS A 3 -16.77 -4.05 -19.20
C LYS A 3 -16.12 -3.00 -18.31
N TRP A 4 -16.41 -1.72 -18.57
CA TRP A 4 -15.91 -0.60 -17.79
C TRP A 4 -16.44 -0.56 -16.36
N THR A 5 -17.72 -0.91 -16.14
CA THR A 5 -18.28 -1.00 -14.80
C THR A 5 -17.53 -2.04 -13.94
N ILE A 6 -17.20 -3.19 -14.54
CA ILE A 6 -16.46 -4.26 -13.85
C ILE A 6 -15.02 -3.80 -13.54
N VAL A 7 -14.35 -3.15 -14.50
CA VAL A 7 -13.00 -2.60 -14.29
C VAL A 7 -13.01 -1.59 -13.14
N LEU A 8 -13.93 -0.62 -13.16
CA LEU A 8 -14.03 0.39 -12.11
C LEU A 8 -14.34 -0.21 -10.73
N PHE A 9 -15.15 -1.26 -10.69
CA PHE A 9 -15.40 -2.01 -9.46
C PHE A 9 -14.11 -2.60 -8.88
N PHE A 10 -13.31 -3.32 -9.67
CA PHE A 10 -12.04 -3.88 -9.20
C PHE A 10 -11.02 -2.80 -8.83
N VAL A 11 -10.96 -1.71 -9.59
CA VAL A 11 -10.11 -0.55 -9.25
C VAL A 11 -10.52 0.06 -7.91
N ALA A 12 -11.82 0.22 -7.66
CA ALA A 12 -12.32 0.73 -6.38
C ALA A 12 -11.98 -0.23 -5.23
N CYS A 13 -12.19 -1.53 -5.38
CA CYS A 13 -11.80 -2.52 -4.37
C CYS A 13 -10.29 -2.52 -4.09
N ALA A 14 -9.47 -2.40 -5.12
CA ALA A 14 -8.01 -2.30 -4.98
C ALA A 14 -7.61 -1.01 -4.24
N ALA A 15 -8.20 0.14 -4.61
CA ALA A 15 -7.94 1.42 -3.96
C ALA A 15 -8.36 1.40 -2.49
N LEU A 16 -9.51 0.82 -2.15
CA LEU A 16 -9.98 0.66 -0.77
C LEU A 16 -9.04 -0.25 0.03
N SER A 17 -8.59 -1.36 -0.56
CA SER A 17 -7.69 -2.31 0.11
C SER A 17 -6.33 -1.69 0.40
N TRP A 18 -5.70 -1.07 -0.60
CA TRP A 18 -4.39 -0.41 -0.44
C TRP A 18 -4.45 0.87 0.38
N GLY A 19 -5.56 1.62 0.30
CA GLY A 19 -5.79 2.79 1.13
C GLY A 19 -5.87 2.44 2.62
N ASN A 20 -6.56 1.34 2.96
CA ASN A 20 -6.67 0.89 4.34
C ASN A 20 -5.43 0.12 4.83
N TYR A 21 -4.63 -0.44 3.92
CA TYR A 21 -3.40 -1.16 4.25
C TYR A 21 -2.41 -0.31 5.05
N VAL A 22 -2.16 0.95 4.65
CA VAL A 22 -1.12 1.79 5.27
C VAL A 22 -1.42 2.12 6.75
N PRO A 23 -2.64 2.57 7.11
CA PRO A 23 -3.00 2.73 8.53
C PRO A 23 -2.97 1.41 9.32
N LEU A 24 -3.50 0.32 8.76
CA LEU A 24 -3.53 -0.98 9.44
C LEU A 24 -2.13 -1.50 9.77
N VAL A 25 -1.21 -1.45 8.81
CA VAL A 25 0.14 -1.95 9.01
C VAL A 25 0.95 -1.05 9.94
N HIS A 26 0.67 0.26 9.94
CA HIS A 26 1.26 1.16 10.92
C HIS A 26 0.80 0.82 12.34
N ILE A 27 -0.50 0.62 12.55
CA ILE A 27 -1.05 0.18 13.83
C ILE A 27 -0.40 -1.14 14.26
N ALA A 28 -0.29 -2.12 13.36
CA ALA A 28 0.35 -3.40 13.64
C ALA A 28 1.82 -3.22 14.04
N ALA A 29 2.60 -2.42 13.30
CA ALA A 29 4.01 -2.16 13.60
C ALA A 29 4.19 -1.48 14.97
N GLN A 30 3.31 -0.53 15.32
CA GLN A 30 3.31 0.12 16.62
C GLN A 30 2.94 -0.85 17.76
N LYS A 31 1.85 -1.61 17.61
CA LYS A 31 1.36 -2.57 18.62
C LYS A 31 2.30 -3.76 18.83
N LEU A 32 2.97 -4.22 17.78
CA LEU A 32 3.95 -5.30 17.83
C LEU A 32 5.35 -4.81 18.19
N HIS A 33 5.55 -3.49 18.30
CA HIS A 33 6.85 -2.84 18.48
C HIS A 33 7.92 -3.33 17.50
N SER A 34 7.53 -3.68 16.26
CA SER A 34 8.44 -4.25 15.26
C SER A 34 7.87 -4.21 13.85
N ASN A 35 8.58 -3.52 12.96
CA ASN A 35 8.28 -3.46 11.52
C ASN A 35 8.33 -4.84 10.87
N LEU A 36 9.34 -5.64 11.21
CA LEU A 36 9.54 -6.97 10.63
C LEU A 36 8.46 -7.95 11.08
N ARG A 37 8.00 -7.87 12.34
CA ARG A 37 6.88 -8.70 12.80
C ARG A 37 5.56 -8.29 12.13
N ALA A 38 5.31 -7.00 11.97
CA ALA A 38 4.16 -6.53 11.20
C ALA A 38 4.22 -7.03 9.75
N PHE A 39 5.39 -6.90 9.09
CA PHE A 39 5.59 -7.39 7.74
C PHE A 39 5.47 -8.92 7.62
N LEU A 40 5.92 -9.68 8.62
CA LEU A 40 5.72 -11.13 8.66
C LEU A 40 4.24 -11.50 8.57
N PHE A 41 3.38 -10.83 9.34
CA PHE A 41 1.93 -11.10 9.28
C PHE A 41 1.27 -10.60 7.98
N VAL A 42 1.81 -9.55 7.33
CA VAL A 42 1.44 -9.22 5.95
C VAL A 42 1.81 -10.37 5.01
N GLY A 43 2.99 -10.96 5.16
CA GLY A 43 3.43 -12.14 4.40
C GLY A 43 2.54 -13.36 4.63
N VAL A 44 2.11 -13.62 5.87
CA VAL A 44 1.13 -14.67 6.18
C VAL A 44 -0.18 -14.41 5.43
N ALA A 45 -0.70 -13.19 5.47
CA ALA A 45 -1.92 -12.83 4.74
C ALA A 45 -1.75 -13.02 3.22
N TYR A 46 -0.58 -12.68 2.67
CA TYR A 46 -0.28 -12.91 1.25
C TYR A 46 -0.24 -14.40 0.91
N PHE A 47 0.31 -15.25 1.76
CA PHE A 47 0.25 -16.69 1.55
C PHE A 47 -1.21 -17.19 1.55
N LEU A 48 -2.01 -16.78 2.53
CA LEU A 48 -3.41 -17.18 2.61
C LEU A 48 -4.21 -16.75 1.37
N VAL A 49 -4.04 -15.52 0.90
CA VAL A 49 -4.83 -14.97 -0.21
C VAL A 49 -4.24 -15.33 -1.57
N ALA A 50 -2.93 -15.15 -1.78
CA ALA A 50 -2.30 -15.30 -3.09
C ALA A 50 -1.89 -16.75 -3.41
N VAL A 51 -1.79 -17.64 -2.41
CA VAL A 51 -1.44 -19.05 -2.63
C VAL A 51 -2.65 -19.94 -2.38
N LEU A 52 -3.27 -19.88 -1.19
CA LEU A 52 -4.33 -20.85 -0.86
C LEU A 52 -5.60 -20.65 -1.68
N ILE A 53 -6.04 -19.41 -1.93
CA ILE A 53 -7.25 -19.18 -2.73
C ILE A 53 -7.05 -19.65 -4.18
N PRO A 54 -6.04 -19.19 -4.96
CA PRO A 54 -5.83 -19.72 -6.31
C PRO A 54 -5.56 -21.22 -6.32
N GLY A 55 -4.77 -21.72 -5.37
CA GLY A 55 -4.46 -23.15 -5.26
C GLY A 55 -5.70 -24.00 -5.04
N PHE A 56 -6.66 -23.53 -4.25
CA PHE A 56 -7.94 -24.21 -4.06
C PHE A 56 -8.74 -24.27 -5.37
N PHE A 57 -8.88 -23.15 -6.08
CA PHE A 57 -9.61 -23.13 -7.37
C PHE A 57 -8.94 -24.00 -8.44
N ILE A 58 -7.62 -23.92 -8.56
CA ILE A 58 -6.86 -24.62 -9.60
C ILE A 58 -6.70 -26.11 -9.27
N PHE A 59 -6.25 -26.46 -8.08
CA PHE A 59 -5.84 -27.84 -7.76
C PHE A 59 -6.90 -28.67 -7.03
N VAL A 60 -7.86 -28.04 -6.36
CA VAL A 60 -8.90 -28.76 -5.60
C VAL A 60 -10.22 -28.78 -6.36
N LEU A 61 -10.63 -27.63 -6.90
CA LEU A 61 -11.88 -27.53 -7.66
C LEU A 61 -11.73 -27.84 -9.15
N ASP A 62 -10.49 -27.89 -9.67
CA ASP A 62 -10.17 -27.99 -11.09
C ASP A 62 -10.99 -26.98 -11.94
N LYS A 63 -11.22 -25.80 -11.37
CA LYS A 63 -12.05 -24.73 -11.92
C LYS A 63 -11.35 -23.41 -11.71
N ASP A 64 -10.59 -22.99 -12.71
CA ASP A 64 -10.07 -21.64 -12.79
C ASP A 64 -11.02 -20.74 -13.61
N PRO A 65 -11.76 -19.81 -12.96
CA PRO A 65 -12.70 -18.93 -13.64
C PRO A 65 -12.02 -17.86 -14.52
N THR A 66 -10.69 -17.78 -14.49
CA THR A 66 -9.90 -16.76 -15.19
C THR A 66 -9.21 -17.26 -16.45
N VAL A 67 -9.27 -18.57 -16.76
CA VAL A 67 -8.64 -19.17 -17.94
C VAL A 67 -9.13 -18.51 -19.23
N ARG A 68 -8.19 -18.02 -20.03
CA ARG A 68 -8.41 -17.49 -21.37
C ARG A 68 -7.39 -18.08 -22.33
N GLY A 69 -7.49 -19.38 -22.59
CA GLY A 69 -6.57 -20.14 -23.43
C GLY A 69 -6.17 -21.47 -22.80
N VAL A 70 -5.04 -22.03 -23.21
CA VAL A 70 -4.49 -23.26 -22.62
C VAL A 70 -3.66 -22.90 -21.38
N PRO A 71 -4.08 -23.30 -20.17
CA PRO A 71 -3.32 -23.05 -18.95
C PRO A 71 -1.98 -23.80 -18.99
N ASN A 72 -0.92 -23.20 -18.45
CA ASN A 72 0.41 -23.79 -18.42
C ASN A 72 1.21 -23.34 -17.19
N PHE A 73 2.21 -24.13 -16.80
CA PHE A 73 3.17 -23.84 -15.75
C PHE A 73 4.59 -23.66 -16.34
N ASN A 74 4.70 -22.90 -17.42
CA ASN A 74 5.99 -22.66 -18.05
C ASN A 74 6.86 -21.73 -17.19
N THR A 75 8.16 -22.00 -17.13
CA THR A 75 9.11 -21.26 -16.29
C THR A 75 9.10 -19.75 -16.57
N GLY A 76 9.03 -19.34 -17.84
CA GLY A 76 9.03 -17.92 -18.24
C GLY A 76 7.89 -17.11 -17.60
N PRO A 77 6.62 -17.45 -17.86
CA PRO A 77 5.47 -16.81 -17.20
C PRO A 77 5.50 -16.89 -15.66
N ILE A 78 5.94 -18.03 -15.10
CA ILE A 78 6.08 -18.16 -13.64
C ILE A 78 7.06 -17.12 -13.08
N MET A 79 8.20 -16.89 -13.74
CA MET A 79 9.17 -15.88 -13.31
C MET A 79 8.56 -14.48 -13.30
N TRP A 80 7.72 -14.12 -14.27
CA TRP A 80 6.99 -12.85 -14.24
C TRP A 80 6.08 -12.73 -13.03
N GLY A 81 5.36 -13.80 -12.67
CA GLY A 81 4.55 -13.85 -11.46
C GLY A 81 5.37 -13.65 -10.18
N ILE A 82 6.50 -14.34 -10.07
CA ILE A 82 7.41 -14.22 -8.91
C ILE A 82 8.01 -12.82 -8.81
N LEU A 83 8.47 -12.24 -9.92
CA LEU A 83 9.02 -10.90 -9.95
C LEU A 83 7.96 -9.85 -9.56
N ALA A 84 6.74 -9.98 -10.07
CA ALA A 84 5.63 -9.11 -9.69
C ALA A 84 5.30 -9.20 -8.19
N GLY A 85 5.21 -10.43 -7.65
CA GLY A 85 4.98 -10.64 -6.21
C GLY A 85 6.11 -10.09 -5.34
N THR A 86 7.36 -10.27 -5.76
CA THR A 86 8.55 -9.75 -5.07
C THR A 86 8.54 -8.22 -5.04
N ALA A 87 8.25 -7.57 -6.18
CA ALA A 87 8.13 -6.11 -6.25
C ALA A 87 7.03 -5.58 -5.31
N GLY A 88 5.87 -6.26 -5.27
CA GLY A 88 4.78 -5.91 -4.34
C GLY A 88 5.17 -6.06 -2.87
N ALA A 89 5.85 -7.15 -2.50
CA ALA A 89 6.31 -7.40 -1.14
C ALA A 89 7.38 -6.39 -0.68
N LEU A 90 8.33 -6.05 -1.56
CA LEU A 90 9.33 -5.01 -1.28
C LEU A 90 8.67 -3.63 -1.12
N GLY A 91 7.71 -3.29 -1.99
CA GLY A 91 6.94 -2.05 -1.84
C GLY A 91 6.22 -1.97 -0.49
N ALA A 92 5.55 -3.05 -0.09
CA ALA A 92 4.91 -3.16 1.23
C ALA A 92 5.90 -2.97 2.39
N LEU A 93 7.09 -3.60 2.30
CA LEU A 93 8.16 -3.44 3.29
C LEU A 93 8.60 -1.97 3.40
N PHE A 94 8.91 -1.31 2.29
CA PHE A 94 9.34 0.08 2.30
C PHE A 94 8.26 1.05 2.81
N VAL A 95 6.98 0.78 2.54
CA VAL A 95 5.87 1.54 3.13
C VAL A 95 5.89 1.44 4.66
N ILE A 96 6.05 0.24 5.22
CA ILE A 96 6.10 0.05 6.67
C ILE A 96 7.24 0.87 7.29
N PHE A 97 8.44 0.79 6.72
CA PHE A 97 9.58 1.56 7.17
C PHE A 97 9.37 3.07 7.01
N ALA A 98 8.80 3.53 5.90
CA ALA A 98 8.52 4.94 5.67
C ALA A 98 7.55 5.52 6.70
N VAL A 99 6.45 4.81 6.99
CA VAL A 99 5.46 5.28 7.97
C VAL A 99 6.02 5.23 9.40
N THR A 100 6.76 4.19 9.75
CA THR A 100 7.30 4.06 11.12
C THR A 100 8.42 5.05 11.39
N THR A 101 9.32 5.28 10.43
CA THR A 101 10.36 6.33 10.51
C THR A 101 9.77 7.73 10.50
N GLY A 102 8.67 7.94 9.77
CA GLY A 102 7.98 9.23 9.70
C GLY A 102 7.21 9.63 10.98
N GLY A 103 7.04 8.71 11.95
CA GLY A 103 6.41 8.97 13.24
C GLY A 103 4.88 9.12 13.19
N LYS A 104 4.32 9.79 14.22
CA LYS A 104 2.87 10.00 14.34
C LYS A 104 2.37 10.84 13.16
N GLY A 105 1.27 10.40 12.55
CA GLY A 105 0.67 11.07 11.38
C GLY A 105 1.32 10.71 10.05
N ALA A 106 2.39 9.93 10.01
CA ALA A 106 3.07 9.55 8.76
C ALA A 106 2.17 8.82 7.76
N ALA A 107 1.21 8.04 8.25
CA ALA A 107 0.28 7.32 7.40
C ALA A 107 -0.54 8.27 6.49
N ILE A 108 -0.77 9.52 6.93
CA ILE A 108 -1.57 10.52 6.20
C ILE A 108 -0.83 11.02 4.96
N TYR A 109 0.50 11.15 4.99
CA TYR A 109 1.27 11.66 3.85
C TYR A 109 2.04 10.57 3.09
N VAL A 110 2.49 9.48 3.73
CA VAL A 110 3.23 8.41 3.06
C VAL A 110 2.36 7.70 2.03
N ALA A 111 1.12 7.37 2.37
CA ALA A 111 0.20 6.70 1.46
C ALA A 111 -0.01 7.50 0.14
N PRO A 112 -0.47 8.76 0.18
CA PRO A 112 -0.67 9.52 -1.06
C PRO A 112 0.62 9.74 -1.85
N LEU A 113 1.79 9.84 -1.22
CA LEU A 113 3.06 9.96 -1.94
C LEU A 113 3.39 8.71 -2.76
N VAL A 114 3.28 7.54 -2.12
CA VAL A 114 3.57 6.27 -2.77
C VAL A 114 2.56 6.02 -3.90
N PHE A 115 1.27 6.24 -3.64
CA PHE A 115 0.21 5.95 -4.61
C PHE A 115 0.06 7.02 -5.70
N ALA A 116 0.57 8.24 -5.51
CA ALA A 116 0.72 9.21 -6.60
C ALA A 116 1.98 8.97 -7.44
N GLY A 117 3.06 8.48 -6.83
CA GLY A 117 4.31 8.16 -7.53
C GLY A 117 4.24 6.84 -8.33
N ALA A 118 3.56 5.81 -7.80
CA ALA A 118 3.48 4.50 -8.43
C ALA A 118 2.93 4.52 -9.87
N PRO A 119 1.86 5.26 -10.22
CA PRO A 119 1.39 5.39 -11.59
C PRO A 119 2.43 5.96 -12.55
N ILE A 120 3.26 6.90 -12.09
CA ILE A 120 4.32 7.53 -12.89
C ILE A 120 5.40 6.49 -13.22
N VAL A 121 5.89 5.78 -12.19
CA VAL A 121 6.89 4.71 -12.35
C VAL A 121 6.33 3.60 -13.25
N ASN A 122 5.09 3.16 -13.01
CA ASN A 122 4.43 2.16 -13.84
C ASN A 122 4.35 2.58 -15.31
N THR A 123 3.96 3.83 -15.57
CA THR A 123 3.88 4.36 -16.94
C THR A 123 5.24 4.31 -17.61
N ILE A 124 6.29 4.83 -16.97
CA ILE A 124 7.64 4.87 -17.53
C ILE A 124 8.13 3.45 -17.80
N ALA A 125 8.02 2.54 -16.83
CA ALA A 125 8.46 1.16 -16.99
C ALA A 125 7.68 0.42 -18.08
N THR A 126 6.37 0.69 -18.19
CA THR A 126 5.55 0.10 -19.25
C THR A 126 6.01 0.59 -20.62
N ILE A 127 6.10 1.91 -20.82
CA ILE A 127 6.41 2.50 -22.12
C ILE A 127 7.85 2.24 -22.56
N THR A 128 8.79 2.02 -21.62
CA THR A 128 10.21 1.85 -21.95
C THR A 128 10.67 0.40 -21.91
N LEU A 129 10.16 -0.43 -20.99
CA LEU A 129 10.71 -1.78 -20.74
C LEU A 129 9.73 -2.90 -21.09
N TYR A 130 8.48 -2.84 -20.64
CA TYR A 130 7.57 -3.99 -20.71
C TYR A 130 6.69 -4.02 -21.95
N HIS A 131 6.24 -2.85 -22.39
CA HIS A 131 5.44 -2.68 -23.59
C HIS A 131 5.87 -1.38 -24.30
N PRO A 132 7.01 -1.42 -25.02
CA PRO A 132 7.49 -0.28 -25.78
C PRO A 132 6.38 0.29 -26.67
N ALA A 133 5.95 1.52 -26.34
CA ALA A 133 4.75 2.08 -26.94
C ALA A 133 4.95 2.33 -28.43
N LYS A 134 4.23 1.59 -29.28
CA LYS A 134 4.21 1.83 -30.73
C LYS A 134 3.51 3.15 -31.08
N THR A 135 2.59 3.58 -30.23
CA THR A 135 1.91 4.88 -30.29
C THR A 135 1.97 5.47 -28.89
N MET A 136 2.57 6.65 -28.77
CA MET A 136 2.69 7.34 -27.49
C MET A 136 1.29 7.73 -26.96
N PRO A 137 1.07 7.67 -25.64
CA PRO A 137 -0.15 8.21 -25.03
C PRO A 137 -0.36 9.68 -25.39
N ASP A 138 -1.62 10.11 -25.40
CA ASP A 138 -1.99 11.51 -25.63
C ASP A 138 -1.33 12.44 -24.59
N LEU A 139 -1.05 13.68 -24.96
CA LEU A 139 -0.42 14.66 -24.05
C LEU A 139 -1.23 14.87 -22.75
N ARG A 140 -2.56 14.76 -22.81
CA ARG A 140 -3.46 14.88 -21.66
C ARG A 140 -3.23 13.76 -20.63
N PHE A 141 -2.80 12.59 -21.07
CA PHE A 141 -2.44 11.50 -20.17
C PHE A 141 -1.21 11.87 -19.34
N PHE A 142 -0.18 12.44 -19.97
CA PHE A 142 1.01 12.93 -19.27
C PHE A 142 0.70 14.11 -18.35
N LEU A 143 -0.22 15.00 -18.74
CA LEU A 143 -0.72 16.06 -17.86
C LEU A 143 -1.34 15.49 -16.58
N GLY A 144 -2.09 14.38 -16.68
CA GLY A 144 -2.62 13.67 -15.51
C GLY A 144 -1.51 13.20 -14.55
N LEU A 145 -0.39 12.70 -15.08
CA LEU A 145 0.77 12.30 -14.27
C LEU A 145 1.47 13.50 -13.61
N VAL A 146 1.57 14.63 -14.31
CA VAL A 146 2.09 15.87 -13.73
C VAL A 146 1.20 16.36 -12.60
N LEU A 147 -0.13 16.30 -12.76
CA LEU A 147 -1.08 16.65 -11.70
C LEU A 147 -0.98 15.70 -10.50
N ALA A 148 -0.75 14.40 -10.72
CA ALA A 148 -0.49 13.46 -9.64
C ALA A 148 0.79 13.81 -8.87
N ALA A 149 1.88 14.14 -9.58
CA ALA A 149 3.13 14.59 -8.96
C ALA A 149 2.95 15.90 -8.17
N ALA A 150 2.22 16.86 -8.74
CA ALA A 150 1.88 18.11 -8.05
C ALA A 150 1.05 17.87 -6.79
N GLY A 151 0.04 16.99 -6.86
CA GLY A 151 -0.75 16.59 -5.70
C GLY A 151 0.10 15.95 -4.60
N ALA A 152 1.02 15.04 -4.97
CA ALA A 152 2.00 14.50 -4.03
C ALA A 152 2.88 15.58 -3.39
N ALA A 153 3.38 16.53 -4.18
CA ALA A 153 4.17 17.65 -3.67
C ALA A 153 3.37 18.51 -2.67
N MET A 154 2.11 18.82 -2.97
CA MET A 154 1.23 19.54 -2.05
C MET A 154 1.02 18.78 -0.74
N VAL A 155 0.81 17.46 -0.79
CA VAL A 155 0.69 16.65 0.44
C VAL A 155 1.96 16.71 1.29
N MET A 156 3.15 16.71 0.67
CA MET A 156 4.40 16.86 1.41
C MET A 156 4.57 18.25 2.03
N ILE A 157 4.22 19.30 1.29
CA ILE A 157 4.35 20.70 1.74
C ILE A 157 3.36 21.01 2.85
N TYR A 158 2.11 20.54 2.74
CA TYR A 158 1.00 20.84 3.65
C TYR A 158 0.65 19.68 4.58
N LYS A 159 1.59 18.75 4.83
CA LYS A 159 1.36 17.67 5.80
C LYS A 159 1.06 18.26 7.19
N PRO A 160 0.13 17.67 7.96
CA PRO A 160 -0.15 18.13 9.31
C PRO A 160 1.11 18.04 10.18
N VAL A 161 1.41 19.13 10.90
CA VAL A 161 2.43 19.15 11.96
C VAL A 161 1.68 19.23 13.29
N ASP A 162 1.78 18.20 14.12
CA ASP A 162 1.23 18.25 15.46
C ASP A 162 1.91 19.40 16.23
N LYS A 163 1.14 20.42 16.63
CA LYS A 163 1.65 21.46 17.54
C LYS A 163 2.01 20.79 18.87
N PRO A 164 3.18 21.10 19.47
CA PRO A 164 3.48 20.62 20.82
C PRO A 164 2.32 20.97 21.75
N ALA A 165 1.84 20.01 22.53
CA ALA A 165 0.87 20.28 23.57
C ALA A 165 1.48 21.34 24.52
N PRO A 166 0.72 22.37 24.93
CA PRO A 166 1.18 23.27 25.99
C PRO A 166 1.58 22.43 27.19
N MET A 167 2.83 22.57 27.68
CA MET A 167 3.26 21.93 28.91
C MET A 167 2.36 22.45 30.04
N THR A 168 1.41 21.63 30.49
CA THR A 168 0.72 21.89 31.74
C THR A 168 1.76 21.81 32.86
N PRO A 169 1.98 22.88 33.65
CA PRO A 169 2.87 22.81 34.80
C PRO A 169 2.41 21.68 35.73
N PRO A 170 3.33 20.93 36.37
CA PRO A 170 2.96 19.92 37.35
C PRO A 170 2.03 20.53 38.39
N ALA A 171 0.84 19.95 38.58
CA ALA A 171 -0.06 20.35 39.63
C ALA A 171 0.67 20.20 40.96
N ALA A 172 0.78 21.30 41.71
CA ALA A 172 1.37 21.32 43.03
C ALA A 172 0.67 20.28 43.92
N GLU A 173 1.47 19.38 44.47
CA GLU A 173 1.05 18.33 45.40
C GLU A 173 0.40 18.99 46.62
N ALA A 174 -0.91 18.77 46.81
CA ALA A 174 -1.63 19.26 47.97
C ALA A 174 -1.17 18.47 49.22
N PRO A 175 -0.85 19.14 50.34
CA PRO A 175 -0.34 18.46 51.53
C PRO A 175 -1.41 17.55 52.12
N ALA A 176 -1.05 16.28 52.35
CA ALA A 176 -1.88 15.32 53.05
C ALA A 176 -2.17 15.82 54.46
N THR A 177 -3.46 15.95 54.80
CA THR A 177 -3.92 16.23 56.15
C THR A 177 -3.71 14.99 57.01
N ASP A 178 -2.86 15.10 58.04
CA ASP A 178 -2.78 14.17 59.16
C ASP A 178 -4.15 14.04 59.82
N SER A 179 -4.67 12.80 59.86
CA SER A 179 -5.82 12.44 60.70
C SER A 179 -5.34 11.52 61.82
N THR A 180 -5.06 12.12 62.98
CA THR A 180 -4.94 11.43 64.28
C THR A 180 -6.31 11.46 64.96
N SER A 181 -6.85 10.28 65.27
CA SER A 181 -7.90 10.04 66.28
C SER A 181 -7.80 8.60 66.75
#